data_AF-A0A9D4QBF6-F1
#
_entry.id   AF-A0A9D4QBF6-F1
#
_cell.length_a   1.000
_cell.length_b   1.000
_cell.length_c   1.000
_cell.angle_alpha   90.00
_cell.angle_beta   90.00
_cell.angle_gamma   90.00
#
_symmetry.space_group_name_H-M   'P 1'
#
loop_
_entity.id
_entity.type
_entity.pdbx_description
1 polymer ?
#
loop_
_entity_poly.entity_id
_entity_poly.type
_entity_poly.pdbx_seq_one_letter_code
_entity_poly.pdbx_strand_id
1 'polypeptide(L)'
;MLPKHAVIGLALVAASVLDVCWAQLKDGCKVETLRACGDTYLPYWKTTRLEVSGKPLEKNCQIYREQIECSKNFTRECVLGVPRAAALLGLEAFLDNVDAACTVGTKTYEAYQKSIGCLNSVGVKLNACFKGLHENLEKAVVKAATKDTINYSCCSYGEMADCFERVLTPCEDVGGKELTLNLVEQVFGETLSLVCGTYKRGSEGCNALPKLPALGPNDPKYDGFVELVIEIATGFGRRG
;
A
#
# COMPACT_ATOMS: atom_id res chain seq x y z
N MET A 1 52.07 -0.81 49.79
CA MET A 1 51.63 0.39 49.05
C MET A 1 51.23 -0.06 47.65
N LEU A 2 49.94 -0.27 47.40
CA LEU A 2 49.40 -0.59 46.06
C LEU A 2 49.06 0.71 45.31
N PRO A 3 49.38 0.85 44.02
CA PRO A 3 48.83 1.94 43.22
C PRO A 3 47.44 1.55 42.71
N LYS A 4 46.54 2.52 42.86
CA LYS A 4 45.12 2.49 42.53
C LYS A 4 44.93 2.42 41.02
N HIS A 5 44.18 1.42 40.55
CA HIS A 5 43.48 1.53 39.28
C HIS A 5 42.40 2.62 39.37
N ALA A 6 42.28 3.39 38.29
CA ALA A 6 41.04 3.72 37.60
C ALA A 6 40.88 5.20 37.24
N VAL A 7 40.25 5.35 36.08
CA VAL A 7 39.41 6.44 35.59
C VAL A 7 40.07 7.50 34.69
N ILE A 8 39.38 7.68 33.55
CA ILE A 8 39.21 8.87 32.71
C ILE A 8 40.01 8.86 31.40
N GLY A 9 39.33 8.50 30.32
CA GLY A 9 39.83 8.72 28.95
C GLY A 9 39.07 8.02 27.83
N LEU A 10 37.76 7.77 27.97
CA LEU A 10 36.91 7.29 26.87
C LEU A 10 35.59 8.06 26.86
N ALA A 11 35.71 9.38 26.70
CA ALA A 11 34.62 10.24 26.28
C ALA A 11 34.96 10.65 24.84
N LEU A 12 34.36 9.97 23.86
CA LEU A 12 34.18 10.39 22.44
C LEU A 12 33.92 9.16 21.53
N VAL A 13 32.87 8.37 21.78
CA VAL A 13 32.06 7.73 20.71
C VAL A 13 30.72 7.31 21.35
N ALA A 14 29.84 8.27 21.66
CA ALA A 14 28.49 7.97 22.13
C ALA A 14 27.45 8.93 21.53
N ALA A 15 27.61 9.27 20.23
CA ALA A 15 26.71 10.21 19.56
C ALA A 15 26.42 9.92 18.08
N SER A 16 26.63 8.69 17.56
CA SER A 16 26.48 8.51 16.10
C SER A 16 26.11 7.12 15.59
N VAL A 17 25.25 6.35 16.27
CA VAL A 17 24.65 5.14 15.64
C VAL A 17 23.24 4.75 16.12
N LEU A 18 22.49 5.60 16.84
CA LEU A 18 21.13 5.25 17.30
C LEU A 18 19.97 6.09 16.71
N ASP A 19 20.24 7.01 15.79
CA ASP A 19 19.18 7.67 15.01
C ASP A 19 18.94 6.96 13.66
N VAL A 20 18.66 5.65 13.74
CA VAL A 20 18.31 4.84 12.58
C VAL A 20 16.86 5.15 12.17
N CYS A 21 16.74 6.03 11.17
CA CYS A 21 15.64 6.16 10.20
C CYS A 21 14.23 5.85 10.71
N TRP A 22 13.67 6.80 11.46
CA TRP A 22 12.23 6.93 11.62
C TRP A 22 11.65 7.36 10.27
N ALA A 23 10.68 6.62 9.72
CA ALA A 23 9.83 7.20 8.70
C ALA A 23 8.87 8.16 9.40
N GLN A 24 9.37 9.36 9.66
CA GLN A 24 8.54 10.53 9.88
C GLN A 24 8.51 11.28 8.56
N LEU A 25 7.37 11.89 8.26
CA LEU A 25 7.36 12.90 7.21
C LEU A 25 8.43 13.93 7.55
N LYS A 26 9.20 14.35 6.55
CA LYS A 26 10.18 15.43 6.70
C LYS A 26 9.50 16.67 7.30
N ASP A 27 10.20 17.38 8.17
CA ASP A 27 9.69 18.63 8.78
C ASP A 27 9.11 19.57 7.73
N GLY A 28 7.91 20.07 8.00
CA GLY A 28 7.15 20.95 7.10
C GLY A 28 6.27 20.23 6.09
N CYS A 29 6.40 18.91 5.93
CA CYS A 29 5.49 18.13 5.10
C CYS A 29 4.17 17.85 5.83
N LYS A 30 3.08 17.94 5.06
CA LYS A 30 1.71 17.80 5.54
C LYS A 30 1.01 16.68 4.78
N VAL A 31 0.37 15.76 5.49
CA VAL A 31 -0.34 14.63 4.87
C VAL A 31 -1.48 15.10 3.96
N GLU A 32 -2.01 16.30 4.23
CA GLU A 32 -3.02 16.96 3.41
C GLU A 32 -2.52 17.23 1.97
N THR A 33 -1.22 17.45 1.78
CA THR A 33 -0.63 17.59 0.44
C THR A 33 -0.73 16.29 -0.34
N LEU A 34 -0.48 15.15 0.31
CA LEU A 34 -0.68 13.83 -0.30
C LEU A 34 -2.15 13.57 -0.59
N ARG A 35 -3.06 13.90 0.34
CA ARG A 35 -4.51 13.75 0.14
C ARG A 35 -5.00 14.58 -1.04
N ALA A 36 -4.44 15.78 -1.25
CA ALA A 36 -4.75 16.64 -2.38
C ALA A 36 -4.32 16.06 -3.74
N CYS A 37 -3.35 15.13 -3.77
CA CYS A 37 -3.03 14.38 -4.98
C CYS A 37 -4.17 13.47 -5.43
N GLY A 38 -5.04 13.04 -4.51
CA GLY A 38 -6.10 12.08 -4.82
C GLY A 38 -5.62 10.64 -4.97
N ASP A 39 -6.57 9.72 -5.01
CA ASP A 39 -6.37 8.27 -4.99
C ASP A 39 -7.36 7.54 -5.92
N THR A 40 -7.94 8.27 -6.88
CA THR A 40 -8.88 7.70 -7.85
C THR A 40 -8.22 6.76 -8.84
N TYR A 41 -6.88 6.81 -8.92
CA TYR A 41 -6.07 5.87 -9.69
C TYR A 41 -6.10 4.43 -9.14
N LEU A 42 -6.58 4.22 -7.90
CA LEU A 42 -6.81 2.89 -7.35
C LEU A 42 -8.12 2.31 -7.93
N PRO A 43 -8.04 1.32 -8.83
CA PRO A 43 -9.23 0.83 -9.53
C PRO A 43 -10.26 0.29 -8.53
N TYR A 44 -11.53 0.66 -8.71
CA TYR A 44 -12.63 0.24 -7.84
C TYR A 44 -12.56 0.67 -6.36
N TRP A 45 -11.62 1.54 -5.94
CA TRP A 45 -11.55 2.01 -4.54
C TRP A 45 -12.67 2.99 -4.18
N LYS A 46 -12.79 4.10 -4.93
CA LYS A 46 -13.84 5.11 -4.74
C LYS A 46 -15.01 5.00 -5.73
N THR A 47 -14.91 4.07 -6.67
CA THR A 47 -15.91 3.83 -7.71
C THR A 47 -16.25 2.34 -7.77
N THR A 48 -17.40 2.01 -8.35
CA THR A 48 -17.79 0.63 -8.66
C THR A 48 -17.70 0.32 -10.15
N ARG A 49 -17.26 1.29 -10.97
CA ARG A 49 -17.10 1.17 -12.41
C ARG A 49 -15.90 1.95 -12.91
N LEU A 50 -15.27 1.42 -13.95
CA LEU A 50 -14.18 2.05 -14.70
C LEU A 50 -14.65 2.34 -16.13
N GLU A 51 -13.97 3.28 -16.78
CA GLU A 51 -14.33 3.73 -18.13
C GLU A 51 -13.92 2.72 -19.18
N VAL A 52 -14.84 2.38 -20.09
CA VAL A 52 -14.61 1.30 -21.05
C VAL A 52 -13.62 1.72 -22.14
N SER A 53 -13.85 2.84 -22.83
CA SER A 53 -13.04 3.27 -23.96
C SER A 53 -13.27 4.74 -24.34
N GLY A 54 -12.50 5.23 -25.32
CA GLY A 54 -12.65 6.55 -25.91
C GLY A 54 -12.29 7.70 -24.96
N LYS A 55 -12.88 8.88 -25.20
CA LYS A 55 -12.59 10.10 -24.45
C LYS A 55 -12.74 9.98 -22.92
N PRO A 56 -13.74 9.26 -22.37
CA PRO A 56 -13.83 9.06 -20.93
C PRO A 56 -12.62 8.29 -20.36
N LEU A 57 -12.18 7.23 -21.05
CA LEU A 57 -10.98 6.49 -20.65
C LEU A 57 -9.73 7.36 -20.74
N GLU A 58 -9.54 8.09 -21.85
CA GLU A 58 -8.40 9.01 -22.04
C GLU A 58 -8.31 10.05 -20.91
N LYS A 59 -9.46 10.63 -20.52
CA LYS A 59 -9.53 11.58 -19.41
C LYS A 59 -9.14 10.94 -18.07
N ASN A 60 -9.65 9.74 -17.78
CA ASN A 60 -9.29 9.04 -16.55
C ASN A 60 -7.81 8.66 -16.53
N CYS A 61 -7.26 8.21 -17.65
CA CYS A 61 -5.83 7.94 -17.79
C CYS A 61 -4.97 9.17 -17.46
N GLN A 62 -5.37 10.35 -17.95
CA GLN A 62 -4.69 11.61 -17.59
C GLN A 62 -4.78 11.89 -16.09
N ILE A 63 -5.98 11.80 -15.50
CA ILE A 63 -6.17 12.01 -14.06
C ILE A 63 -5.28 11.03 -13.28
N TYR A 64 -5.26 9.75 -13.63
CA TYR A 64 -4.49 8.75 -12.90
C TYR A 64 -2.99 9.06 -12.93
N ARG A 65 -2.44 9.43 -14.09
CA ARG A 65 -1.03 9.87 -14.19
C ARG A 65 -0.73 11.08 -13.32
N GLU A 66 -1.58 12.10 -13.37
CA GLU A 66 -1.40 13.33 -12.57
C GLU A 66 -1.40 13.04 -11.06
N GLN A 67 -2.32 12.19 -10.59
CA GLN A 67 -2.41 11.81 -9.19
C GLN A 67 -1.22 10.95 -8.74
N ILE A 68 -0.78 10.01 -9.57
CA ILE A 68 0.37 9.14 -9.27
C ILE A 68 1.65 9.98 -9.24
N GLU A 69 1.89 10.85 -10.22
CA GLU A 69 3.07 11.72 -10.24
C GLU A 69 3.07 12.73 -9.07
N CYS A 70 1.91 13.29 -8.72
CA CYS A 70 1.77 14.11 -7.51
C CYS A 70 2.18 13.31 -6.26
N SER A 71 1.69 12.08 -6.12
CA SER A 71 2.02 11.20 -4.99
C SER A 71 3.52 10.85 -4.98
N LYS A 72 4.11 10.55 -6.14
CA LYS A 72 5.56 10.28 -6.28
C LYS A 72 6.39 11.48 -5.83
N ASN A 73 6.02 12.68 -6.25
CA ASN A 73 6.73 13.90 -5.85
C ASN A 73 6.64 14.14 -4.35
N PHE A 74 5.44 14.01 -3.77
CA PHE A 74 5.28 14.05 -2.31
C PHE A 74 6.16 13.00 -1.63
N THR A 75 6.14 11.75 -2.07
CA THR A 75 6.96 10.67 -1.47
C THR A 75 8.46 10.98 -1.58
N ARG A 76 8.94 11.51 -2.72
CA ARG A 76 10.35 11.91 -2.91
C ARG A 76 10.77 13.03 -1.96
N GLU A 77 9.89 13.99 -1.70
CA GLU A 77 10.23 15.18 -0.91
C GLU A 77 10.03 14.95 0.60
N CYS A 78 9.01 14.18 0.95
CA CYS A 78 8.47 14.13 2.30
C CYS A 78 8.65 12.79 3.02
N VAL A 79 8.76 11.67 2.32
CA VAL A 79 8.93 10.36 2.98
C VAL A 79 10.42 10.06 3.12
N LEU A 80 10.83 9.55 4.28
CA LEU A 80 12.23 9.25 4.59
C LEU A 80 12.47 7.73 4.71
N GLY A 81 13.73 7.33 4.56
CA GLY A 81 14.18 5.96 4.82
C GLY A 81 13.62 4.91 3.85
N VAL A 82 13.53 3.67 4.35
CA VAL A 82 13.04 2.51 3.57
C VAL A 82 11.60 2.69 3.05
N PRO A 83 10.66 3.27 3.82
CA PRO A 83 9.30 3.52 3.33
C PRO A 83 9.22 4.38 2.07
N ARG A 84 10.16 5.32 1.88
CA ARG A 84 10.25 6.11 0.65
C ARG A 84 10.51 5.20 -0.55
N ALA A 85 11.51 4.32 -0.45
CA ALA A 85 11.89 3.45 -1.56
C ALA A 85 10.75 2.50 -1.95
N ALA A 86 10.11 1.88 -0.95
CA ALA A 86 8.97 0.99 -1.18
C ALA A 86 7.76 1.71 -1.81
N ALA A 87 7.41 2.89 -1.29
CA ALA A 87 6.31 3.68 -1.84
C ALA A 87 6.60 4.17 -3.27
N LEU A 88 7.83 4.60 -3.56
CA LEU A 88 8.21 4.99 -4.93
C LEU A 88 8.18 3.83 -5.90
N LEU A 89 8.64 2.64 -5.49
CA LEU A 89 8.58 1.44 -6.33
C LEU A 89 7.13 1.07 -6.66
N GLY A 90 6.25 1.04 -5.66
CA GLY A 90 4.83 0.72 -5.87
C GLY A 90 4.12 1.76 -6.74
N LEU A 91 4.41 3.05 -6.56
CA LEU A 91 3.85 4.12 -7.38
C LEU A 91 4.38 4.09 -8.82
N GLU A 92 5.65 3.73 -9.05
CA GLU A 92 6.21 3.53 -10.39
C GLU A 92 5.54 2.35 -11.08
N ALA A 93 5.41 1.21 -10.40
CA ALA A 93 4.72 0.04 -10.94
C ALA A 93 3.26 0.33 -11.28
N PHE A 94 2.57 1.15 -10.47
CA PHE A 94 1.22 1.63 -10.78
C PHE A 94 1.20 2.51 -12.03
N LEU A 95 2.15 3.45 -12.15
CA LEU A 95 2.24 4.33 -13.32
C LEU A 95 2.46 3.53 -14.61
N ASP A 96 3.40 2.58 -14.59
CA ASP A 96 3.68 1.70 -15.73
C ASP A 96 2.45 0.91 -16.15
N ASN A 97 1.67 0.41 -15.18
CA ASN A 97 0.42 -0.30 -15.44
C ASN A 97 -0.67 0.62 -16.03
N VAL A 98 -0.81 1.83 -15.50
CA VAL A 98 -1.72 2.84 -16.05
C VAL A 98 -1.31 3.18 -17.49
N ASP A 99 -0.03 3.43 -17.73
CA ASP A 99 0.47 3.76 -19.07
C ASP A 99 0.25 2.62 -20.07
N ALA A 100 0.51 1.39 -19.65
CA ALA A 100 0.24 0.23 -20.48
C ALA A 100 -1.27 0.10 -20.75
N ALA A 101 -2.14 0.15 -19.74
CA ALA A 101 -3.58 0.04 -19.90
C ALA A 101 -4.22 1.18 -20.70
N CYS A 102 -3.57 2.34 -20.76
CA CYS A 102 -4.05 3.55 -21.43
C CYS A 102 -3.48 3.77 -22.83
N THR A 103 -2.52 2.95 -23.27
CA THR A 103 -1.87 3.10 -24.58
C THR A 103 -2.42 2.07 -25.56
N VAL A 104 -3.13 2.54 -26.59
CA VAL A 104 -3.71 1.68 -27.63
C VAL A 104 -2.63 0.83 -28.29
N GLY A 105 -2.90 -0.47 -28.43
CA GLY A 105 -2.00 -1.43 -29.08
C GLY A 105 -1.00 -2.10 -28.14
N THR A 106 -0.98 -1.77 -26.85
CA THR A 106 -0.27 -2.60 -25.86
C THR A 106 -1.09 -3.84 -25.51
N LYS A 107 -0.41 -4.90 -25.06
CA LYS A 107 -1.07 -6.11 -24.55
C LYS A 107 -1.99 -5.82 -23.36
N THR A 108 -1.59 -4.90 -22.48
CA THR A 108 -2.39 -4.52 -21.31
C THR A 108 -3.65 -3.76 -21.70
N TYR A 109 -3.57 -2.86 -22.69
CA TYR A 109 -4.76 -2.18 -23.23
C TYR A 109 -5.75 -3.19 -23.82
N GLU A 110 -5.27 -4.15 -24.62
CA GLU A 110 -6.13 -5.19 -25.20
C GLU A 110 -6.78 -6.07 -24.13
N ALA A 111 -6.01 -6.50 -23.13
CA ALA A 111 -6.52 -7.27 -21.99
C ALA A 111 -7.55 -6.48 -21.17
N TYR A 112 -7.30 -5.18 -20.96
CA TYR A 112 -8.25 -4.27 -20.31
C TYR A 112 -9.55 -4.17 -21.11
N GLN A 113 -9.48 -3.86 -22.40
CA GLN A 113 -10.67 -3.73 -23.27
C GLN A 113 -11.49 -5.03 -23.30
N LYS A 114 -10.84 -6.19 -23.35
CA LYS A 114 -11.50 -7.49 -23.33
C LYS A 114 -12.23 -7.76 -22.00
N SER A 115 -11.66 -7.34 -20.88
CA SER A 115 -12.14 -7.72 -19.54
C SER A 115 -13.03 -6.69 -18.86
N ILE A 116 -12.94 -5.41 -19.23
CA ILE A 116 -13.55 -4.30 -18.47
C ILE A 116 -15.07 -4.38 -18.33
N GLY A 117 -15.76 -4.93 -19.33
CA GLY A 117 -17.20 -5.20 -19.25
C GLY A 117 -17.54 -6.16 -18.09
N CYS A 118 -16.77 -7.23 -17.94
CA CYS A 118 -16.94 -8.18 -16.85
C CYS A 118 -16.50 -7.58 -15.51
N LEU A 119 -15.34 -6.92 -15.45
CA LEU A 119 -14.85 -6.29 -14.23
C LEU A 119 -15.87 -5.28 -13.66
N ASN A 120 -16.50 -4.48 -14.53
CA ASN A 120 -17.57 -3.57 -14.15
C ASN A 120 -18.84 -4.31 -13.68
N SER A 121 -19.13 -5.51 -14.17
CA SER A 121 -20.27 -6.31 -13.68
C SER A 121 -20.09 -6.79 -12.23
N VAL A 122 -18.84 -6.96 -11.78
CA VAL A 122 -18.49 -7.33 -10.40
C VAL A 122 -17.92 -6.17 -9.58
N GLY A 123 -17.92 -4.95 -10.12
CA GLY A 123 -17.21 -3.81 -9.54
C GLY A 123 -17.68 -3.38 -8.15
N VAL A 124 -18.96 -3.61 -7.80
CA VAL A 124 -19.46 -3.41 -6.43
C VAL A 124 -18.77 -4.35 -5.44
N LYS A 125 -18.52 -5.60 -5.84
CA LYS A 125 -17.84 -6.59 -5.00
C LYS A 125 -16.34 -6.31 -4.91
N LEU A 126 -15.71 -5.86 -6.01
CA LEU A 126 -14.31 -5.39 -6.00
C LEU A 126 -14.13 -4.19 -5.06
N ASN A 127 -15.06 -3.23 -5.12
CA ASN A 127 -15.08 -2.09 -4.19
C ASN A 127 -15.19 -2.55 -2.72
N ALA A 128 -16.02 -3.54 -2.44
CA ALA A 128 -16.14 -4.11 -1.10
C ALA A 128 -14.84 -4.79 -0.63
N CYS A 129 -14.10 -5.47 -1.51
CA CYS A 129 -12.79 -6.03 -1.18
C CYS A 129 -11.77 -4.94 -0.79
N PHE A 130 -11.73 -3.82 -1.53
CA PHE A 130 -10.87 -2.69 -1.17
C PHE A 130 -11.28 -2.03 0.13
N LYS A 131 -12.58 -1.86 0.40
CA LYS A 131 -13.06 -1.36 1.70
C LYS A 131 -12.66 -2.27 2.85
N GLY A 132 -12.79 -3.59 2.66
CA GLY A 132 -12.32 -4.58 3.63
C GLY A 132 -10.81 -4.47 3.90
N LEU A 133 -9.99 -4.34 2.84
CA LEU A 133 -8.56 -4.09 3.01
C LEU A 133 -8.31 -2.81 3.81
N HIS A 134 -8.91 -1.68 3.40
CA HIS A 134 -8.72 -0.39 4.04
C HIS A 134 -9.07 -0.45 5.54
N GLU A 135 -10.24 -0.97 5.88
CA GLU A 135 -10.68 -1.13 7.28
C GLU A 135 -9.72 -2.00 8.09
N ASN A 136 -9.17 -3.07 7.50
CA ASN A 136 -8.25 -3.96 8.21
C ASN A 136 -6.85 -3.34 8.37
N LEU A 137 -6.36 -2.60 7.37
CA LEU A 137 -5.14 -1.82 7.48
C LEU A 137 -5.26 -0.71 8.53
N GLU A 138 -6.41 -0.03 8.57
CA GLU A 138 -6.71 0.99 9.57
C GLU A 138 -6.76 0.41 10.99
N LYS A 139 -7.41 -0.75 11.18
CA LYS A 139 -7.34 -1.48 12.46
C LYS A 139 -5.91 -1.85 12.81
N ALA A 140 -5.10 -2.30 11.86
CA ALA A 140 -3.70 -2.65 12.10
C ALA A 140 -2.88 -1.45 12.60
N VAL A 141 -3.09 -0.27 12.04
CA VAL A 141 -2.42 0.97 12.45
C VAL A 141 -2.90 1.44 13.83
N VAL A 142 -4.20 1.36 14.10
CA VAL A 142 -4.80 1.98 15.30
C VAL A 142 -4.83 1.03 16.51
N LYS A 143 -5.01 -0.27 16.31
CA LYS A 143 -5.30 -1.24 17.37
C LYS A 143 -4.20 -2.25 17.63
N ALA A 144 -3.34 -2.53 16.66
CA ALA A 144 -2.25 -3.47 16.88
C ALA A 144 -1.16 -2.83 17.75
N ALA A 145 -0.39 -3.67 18.46
CA ALA A 145 0.90 -3.22 18.96
C ALA A 145 1.78 -2.87 17.75
N THR A 146 2.59 -1.82 17.86
CA THR A 146 3.32 -1.29 16.70
C THR A 146 4.22 -2.31 16.00
N LYS A 147 4.83 -3.22 16.78
CA LYS A 147 5.65 -4.32 16.27
C LYS A 147 4.86 -5.34 15.43
N ASP A 148 3.54 -5.42 15.63
CA ASP A 148 2.65 -6.39 14.99
C ASP A 148 1.85 -5.74 13.84
N THR A 149 1.87 -4.40 13.71
CA THR A 149 1.15 -3.67 12.64
C THR A 149 1.45 -4.25 11.26
N ILE A 150 2.74 -4.49 10.94
CA ILE A 150 3.13 -5.07 9.65
C ILE A 150 2.55 -6.48 9.46
N ASN A 151 2.56 -7.30 10.51
CA ASN A 151 2.05 -8.67 10.46
C ASN A 151 0.55 -8.65 10.11
N TYR A 152 -0.23 -7.81 10.80
CA TYR A 152 -1.65 -7.61 10.50
C TYR A 152 -1.88 -7.04 9.09
N SER A 153 -1.07 -6.07 8.66
CA SER A 153 -1.17 -5.49 7.32
C SER A 153 -0.92 -6.55 6.24
N CYS A 154 0.12 -7.36 6.40
CA CYS A 154 0.46 -8.46 5.49
C CYS A 154 -0.67 -9.50 5.37
N CYS A 155 -1.27 -9.89 6.50
CA CYS A 155 -2.43 -10.77 6.47
C CYS A 155 -3.65 -10.13 5.78
N SER A 156 -3.86 -8.82 6.00
CA SER A 156 -4.95 -8.07 5.35
C SER A 156 -4.79 -8.02 3.82
N TYR A 157 -3.56 -7.89 3.30
CA TYR A 157 -3.29 -8.02 1.87
C TYR A 157 -3.62 -9.43 1.35
N GLY A 158 -3.31 -10.48 2.12
CA GLY A 158 -3.70 -11.85 1.80
C GLY A 158 -5.22 -12.02 1.70
N GLU A 159 -5.97 -11.47 2.67
CA GLU A 159 -7.43 -11.47 2.66
C GLU A 159 -8.03 -10.70 1.48
N MET A 160 -7.42 -9.58 1.08
CA MET A 160 -7.80 -8.85 -0.13
C MET A 160 -7.61 -9.71 -1.38
N ALA A 161 -6.45 -10.38 -1.51
CA ALA A 161 -6.18 -11.26 -2.65
C ALA A 161 -7.18 -12.44 -2.71
N ASP A 162 -7.50 -13.06 -1.57
CA ASP A 162 -8.56 -14.07 -1.47
C ASP A 162 -9.93 -13.51 -1.91
N CYS A 163 -10.23 -12.26 -1.53
CA CYS A 163 -11.46 -11.58 -1.92
C CYS A 163 -11.54 -11.36 -3.43
N PHE A 164 -10.46 -10.84 -4.03
CA PHE A 164 -10.37 -10.66 -5.48
C PHE A 164 -10.51 -11.97 -6.22
N GLU A 165 -9.80 -13.03 -5.82
CA GLU A 165 -9.90 -14.33 -6.48
C GLU A 165 -11.33 -14.86 -6.54
N ARG A 166 -12.08 -14.78 -5.42
CA ARG A 166 -13.48 -15.22 -5.39
C ARG A 166 -14.39 -14.33 -6.23
N VAL A 167 -14.20 -13.01 -6.16
CA VAL A 167 -15.07 -12.05 -6.84
C VAL A 167 -14.86 -12.08 -8.36
N LEU A 168 -13.64 -12.37 -8.80
CA LEU A 168 -13.24 -12.36 -10.20
C LEU A 168 -13.42 -13.69 -10.92
N THR A 169 -13.80 -14.78 -10.23
CA THR A 169 -14.11 -16.08 -10.87
C THR A 169 -15.03 -15.94 -12.10
N PRO A 170 -16.11 -15.13 -12.10
CA PRO A 170 -16.95 -14.96 -13.30
C PRO A 170 -16.25 -14.29 -14.48
N CYS A 171 -15.08 -13.68 -14.27
CA CYS A 171 -14.31 -12.96 -15.28
C CYS A 171 -13.05 -13.71 -15.73
N GLU A 172 -12.91 -14.98 -15.37
CA GLU A 172 -11.73 -15.80 -15.69
C GLU A 172 -11.59 -16.02 -17.21
N ASP A 173 -12.66 -16.42 -17.89
CA ASP A 173 -12.65 -16.72 -19.34
C ASP A 173 -12.29 -15.51 -20.23
N VAL A 174 -12.56 -14.30 -19.72
CA VAL A 174 -12.23 -13.04 -20.41
C VAL A 174 -10.89 -12.45 -19.97
N GLY A 175 -10.17 -13.12 -19.06
CA GLY A 175 -8.86 -12.70 -18.56
C GLY A 175 -8.91 -11.61 -17.48
N GLY A 176 -10.08 -11.23 -16.98
CA GLY A 176 -10.21 -10.16 -15.98
C GLY A 176 -9.63 -10.53 -14.62
N LYS A 177 -9.72 -11.81 -14.24
CA LYS A 177 -9.11 -12.34 -13.02
C LYS A 177 -7.58 -12.23 -13.06
N GLU A 178 -6.97 -12.75 -14.11
CA GLU A 178 -5.53 -12.69 -14.32
C GLU A 178 -5.04 -11.24 -14.39
N LEU A 179 -5.70 -10.38 -15.16
CA LEU A 179 -5.33 -8.96 -15.27
C LEU A 179 -5.29 -8.27 -13.90
N THR A 180 -6.33 -8.47 -13.07
CA THR A 180 -6.43 -7.79 -11.77
C THR A 180 -5.43 -8.35 -10.75
N LEU A 181 -5.24 -9.67 -10.70
CA LEU A 181 -4.29 -10.28 -9.75
C LEU A 181 -2.84 -9.99 -10.14
N ASN A 182 -2.52 -9.96 -11.44
CA ASN A 182 -1.19 -9.57 -11.92
C ASN A 182 -0.89 -8.11 -11.59
N LEU A 183 -1.88 -7.21 -11.69
CA LEU A 183 -1.71 -5.81 -11.26
C LEU A 183 -1.33 -5.73 -9.77
N VAL A 184 -2.05 -6.46 -8.91
CA VAL A 184 -1.77 -6.48 -7.46
C VAL A 184 -0.36 -7.03 -7.19
N GLU A 185 0.02 -8.11 -7.86
CA GLU A 185 1.34 -8.72 -7.70
C GLU A 185 2.47 -7.80 -8.18
N GLN A 186 2.31 -7.14 -9.33
CA GLN A 186 3.32 -6.21 -9.85
C GLN A 186 3.51 -5.00 -8.94
N VAL A 187 2.43 -4.50 -8.34
CA VAL A 187 2.49 -3.32 -7.46
C VAL A 187 3.04 -3.67 -6.09
N PHE A 188 2.56 -4.76 -5.48
CA PHE A 188 2.80 -5.04 -4.07
C PHE A 188 3.68 -6.28 -3.83
N GLY A 189 3.78 -7.19 -4.79
CA GLY A 189 4.39 -8.52 -4.61
C GLY A 189 5.81 -8.48 -4.07
N GLU A 190 6.69 -7.68 -4.67
CA GLU A 190 8.07 -7.54 -4.21
C GLU A 190 8.13 -6.98 -2.78
N THR A 191 7.38 -5.91 -2.51
CA THR A 191 7.33 -5.29 -1.18
C THR A 191 6.82 -6.28 -0.13
N LEU A 192 5.71 -6.97 -0.41
CA LEU A 192 5.11 -7.96 0.49
C LEU A 192 6.05 -9.16 0.70
N SER A 193 6.76 -9.60 -0.34
CA SER A 193 7.72 -10.71 -0.25
C SER A 193 8.86 -10.40 0.72
N LEU A 194 9.30 -9.13 0.77
CA LEU A 194 10.38 -8.65 1.63
C LEU A 194 9.94 -8.51 3.08
N VAL A 195 8.73 -7.97 3.33
CA VAL A 195 8.34 -7.52 4.67
C VAL A 195 7.44 -8.51 5.42
N CYS A 196 6.71 -9.37 4.71
CA CYS A 196 5.70 -10.20 5.36
C CYS A 196 6.23 -11.47 6.01
N GLY A 197 7.44 -11.93 5.67
CA GLY A 197 8.08 -13.07 6.34
C GLY A 197 7.15 -14.29 6.44
N THR A 198 6.79 -14.69 7.67
CA THR A 198 5.89 -15.81 7.95
C THR A 198 4.40 -15.46 7.88
N TYR A 199 4.03 -14.17 7.79
CA TYR A 199 2.66 -13.66 7.76
C TYR A 199 2.18 -13.45 6.32
N LYS A 200 2.29 -14.49 5.50
CA LYS A 200 1.82 -14.49 4.12
C LYS A 200 0.40 -15.02 4.02
N ARG A 201 -0.26 -14.78 2.88
CA ARG A 201 -1.58 -15.32 2.58
C ARG A 201 -1.68 -16.82 2.90
N GLY A 202 -2.68 -17.22 3.69
CA GLY A 202 -2.91 -18.61 4.09
C GLY A 202 -1.91 -19.21 5.10
N SER A 203 -0.95 -18.43 5.60
CA SER A 203 0.06 -18.92 6.54
C SER A 203 -0.50 -19.19 7.94
N GLU A 204 0.15 -20.10 8.68
CA GLU A 204 -0.12 -20.30 10.12
C GLU A 204 0.11 -19.01 10.93
N GLY A 205 1.08 -18.18 10.52
CA GLY A 205 1.34 -16.89 11.15
C GLY A 205 0.11 -15.99 11.14
N CYS A 206 -0.57 -15.86 10.00
CA CYS A 206 -1.81 -15.11 9.91
C CYS A 206 -2.96 -15.74 10.71
N ASN A 207 -3.08 -17.06 10.67
CA ASN A 207 -4.14 -17.77 11.41
C ASN A 207 -3.97 -17.69 12.93
N ALA A 208 -2.74 -17.51 13.41
CA ALA A 208 -2.42 -17.39 14.84
C ALA A 208 -2.57 -15.97 15.39
N LEU A 209 -2.72 -14.94 14.54
CA LEU A 209 -2.89 -13.57 15.01
C LEU A 209 -4.25 -13.40 15.72
N PRO A 210 -4.27 -12.83 16.93
CA PRO A 210 -5.53 -12.48 17.59
C PRO A 210 -6.35 -11.51 16.74
N LYS A 211 -7.67 -11.60 16.80
CA LYS A 211 -8.52 -10.60 16.13
C LYS A 211 -8.37 -9.24 16.80
N LEU A 212 -8.11 -8.22 16.00
CA LEU A 212 -8.08 -6.84 16.49
C LEU A 212 -9.50 -6.37 16.88
N PRO A 213 -9.63 -5.53 17.92
CA PRO A 213 -10.89 -4.86 18.21
C PRO A 213 -11.41 -4.04 17.03
N ALA A 214 -12.72 -3.79 17.00
CA ALA A 214 -13.30 -2.84 16.07
C ALA A 214 -12.81 -1.41 16.36
N LEU A 215 -12.81 -0.56 15.33
CA LEU A 215 -12.59 0.87 15.47
C LEU A 215 -13.79 1.49 16.21
N GLY A 216 -13.50 2.34 17.19
CA GLY A 216 -14.45 3.12 17.95
C GLY A 216 -14.64 4.53 17.37
N PRO A 217 -15.59 5.31 17.91
CA PRO A 217 -15.94 6.63 17.38
C PRO A 217 -14.83 7.68 17.53
N ASN A 218 -13.89 7.47 18.45
CA ASN A 218 -12.80 8.41 18.76
C ASN A 218 -11.45 7.99 18.18
N ASP A 219 -11.41 6.89 17.42
CA ASP A 219 -10.18 6.45 16.80
C ASP A 219 -9.79 7.35 15.62
N PRO A 220 -8.48 7.54 15.35
CA PRO A 220 -8.03 8.22 14.14
C PRO A 220 -8.62 7.57 12.89
N LYS A 221 -8.97 8.41 11.91
CA LYS A 221 -9.48 7.96 10.61
C LYS A 221 -8.51 8.31 9.50
N TYR A 222 -8.39 7.39 8.56
CA TYR A 222 -7.58 7.58 7.37
C TYR A 222 -8.49 7.57 6.13
N ASP A 223 -8.38 8.59 5.29
CA ASP A 223 -9.27 8.74 4.12
C ASP A 223 -8.68 8.11 2.85
N GLY A 224 -7.39 7.81 2.84
CA GLY A 224 -6.64 7.38 1.66
C GLY A 224 -5.71 6.20 1.92
N PHE A 225 -5.60 5.33 0.91
CA PHE A 225 -4.74 4.14 0.97
C PHE A 225 -3.25 4.48 1.12
N VAL A 226 -2.75 5.48 0.41
CA VAL A 226 -1.31 5.84 0.48
C VAL A 226 -0.94 6.32 1.87
N GLU A 227 -1.85 7.04 2.53
CA GLU A 227 -1.65 7.49 3.90
C GLU A 227 -1.51 6.31 4.87
N LEU A 228 -2.41 5.31 4.78
CA LEU A 228 -2.31 4.07 5.56
C LEU A 228 -1.01 3.33 5.28
N VAL A 229 -0.60 3.23 4.01
CA VAL A 229 0.67 2.57 3.64
C VAL A 229 1.86 3.29 4.28
N ILE A 230 1.87 4.63 4.28
CA ILE A 230 2.91 5.40 4.95
C ILE A 230 2.90 5.10 6.45
N GLU A 231 1.74 5.11 7.13
CA GLU A 231 1.63 4.82 8.56
C GLU A 231 2.11 3.41 8.92
N ILE A 232 1.70 2.39 8.15
CA ILE A 232 2.21 1.02 8.30
C ILE A 232 3.72 0.99 8.15
N ALA A 233 4.23 1.71 7.16
CA ALA A 233 5.65 1.78 6.89
C ALA A 233 6.41 2.56 7.99
N THR A 234 5.76 3.47 8.73
CA THR A 234 6.33 4.09 9.94
C THR A 234 6.42 3.11 11.11
N GLY A 235 5.56 2.07 11.13
CA GLY A 235 5.58 1.00 12.12
C GLY A 235 6.90 0.24 12.19
N PHE A 236 7.66 0.17 11.08
CA PHE A 236 9.00 -0.47 11.02
C PHE A 236 10.01 0.11 12.02
N GLY A 237 9.85 1.40 12.40
CA GLY A 237 10.81 2.09 13.25
C GLY A 237 10.46 2.08 14.74
N ARG A 238 9.18 1.93 15.09
CA ARG A 238 8.70 2.05 16.48
C ARG A 238 8.89 0.73 17.23
N ARG A 239 10.13 0.45 17.68
CA ARG A 239 10.33 -0.50 18.77
C ARG A 239 9.81 0.14 20.06
N GLY A 240 8.84 -0.52 20.70
CA GLY A 240 8.42 -0.18 22.07
C GLY A 240 9.49 -0.48 23.09
#